data_AF-A0A2T6FDZ6-F1
#
_entry.id   AF-A0A2T6FDZ6-F1
#
_cell.length_a   1.000
_cell.length_b   1.000
_cell.length_c   1.000
_cell.angle_alpha   90.00
_cell.angle_beta   90.00
_cell.angle_gamma   90.00
#
_symmetry.space_group_name_H-M   'P 1'
#
loop_
_entity.id
_entity.type
_entity.pdbx_description
1 polymer ?
#
loop_
_entity_poly.entity_id
_entity_poly.type
_entity_poly.pdbx_seq_one_letter_code
_entity_poly.pdbx_strand_id
1 'polypeptide(L)'
;MSSFWVIDTKCKVLPQSVLPQDGSAYYYGRSVVPVESKEAAVEKLVSLLKEQDILVESVMASILYENGRWEGEDDFEIHLSLEESSNSGEIAIGCFISEKSVGHKYKKMFGIEYSKI
;
A
#
# COMPACT_ATOMS: atom_id res chain seq x y z
N MET A 1 4.42 12.42 19.30
CA MET A 1 5.08 11.86 18.10
C MET A 1 4.00 11.11 17.34
N SER A 2 3.87 11.36 16.03
CA SER A 2 2.90 10.63 15.21
C SER A 2 3.28 9.15 15.14
N SER A 3 2.29 8.26 15.18
CA SER A 3 2.50 6.86 14.88
C SER A 3 2.60 6.66 13.36
N PHE A 4 3.38 5.66 12.93
CA PHE A 4 3.51 5.32 11.52
C PHE A 4 2.69 4.07 11.23
N TRP A 5 1.64 4.22 10.43
CA TRP A 5 0.78 3.12 10.01
C TRP A 5 1.21 2.62 8.65
N VAL A 6 1.50 1.32 8.55
CA VAL A 6 1.72 0.64 7.28
C VAL A 6 0.40 0.06 6.82
N ILE A 7 -0.07 0.50 5.66
CA ILE A 7 -1.38 0.13 5.11
C ILE A 7 -1.18 -0.56 3.77
N ASP A 8 -1.76 -1.76 3.67
CA ASP A 8 -1.83 -2.54 2.44
C ASP A 8 -3.20 -2.36 1.80
N THR A 9 -3.20 -2.01 0.53
CA THR A 9 -4.41 -1.73 -0.23
C THR A 9 -4.44 -2.55 -1.52
N LYS A 10 -5.62 -3.05 -1.85
CA LYS A 10 -5.96 -3.48 -3.21
C LYS A 10 -6.66 -2.32 -3.88
N CYS A 11 -6.17 -1.89 -5.02
CA CYS A 11 -6.69 -0.72 -5.72
C CYS A 11 -6.85 -0.96 -7.23
N LYS A 12 -7.69 -0.13 -7.84
CA LYS A 12 -7.80 0.04 -9.29
C LYS A 12 -7.18 1.36 -9.67
N VAL A 13 -6.23 1.33 -10.59
CA VAL A 13 -5.63 2.52 -11.18
C VAL A 13 -6.51 2.93 -12.36
N LEU A 14 -7.04 4.15 -12.35
CA LEU A 14 -7.86 4.65 -13.45
C LEU A 14 -6.96 5.16 -14.59
N PRO A 15 -7.48 5.25 -15.82
CA PRO A 15 -6.71 5.70 -16.99
C PRO A 15 -6.04 7.07 -16.84
N GLN A 16 -6.57 7.93 -15.98
CA GLN A 16 -6.08 9.28 -15.71
C GLN A 16 -4.92 9.32 -14.71
N SER A 17 -4.67 8.23 -14.00
CA SER A 17 -3.60 8.16 -13.01
C SER A 17 -2.23 8.29 -13.66
N VAL A 18 -1.32 8.92 -12.92
CA VAL A 18 0.10 9.06 -13.30
C VAL A 18 0.88 7.76 -13.18
N LEU A 19 0.30 6.73 -12.54
CA LEU A 19 0.96 5.44 -12.40
C LEU A 19 1.06 4.70 -13.75
N PRO A 20 2.21 4.09 -14.05
CA PRO A 20 2.35 3.20 -15.20
C PRO A 20 1.35 2.04 -15.12
N GLN A 21 0.61 1.81 -16.21
CA GLN A 21 -0.39 0.74 -16.28
C GLN A 21 0.07 -0.36 -17.24
N ASP A 22 0.02 -1.62 -16.79
CA ASP A 22 0.36 -2.82 -17.57
C ASP A 22 -0.89 -3.62 -18.02
N GLY A 23 -2.06 -2.98 -17.92
CA GLY A 23 -3.36 -3.59 -18.18
C GLY A 23 -3.79 -4.64 -17.15
N SER A 24 -3.23 -4.62 -15.94
CA SER A 24 -3.75 -5.37 -14.79
C SER A 24 -5.08 -4.79 -14.30
N ALA A 25 -5.97 -5.67 -13.84
CA ALA A 25 -7.25 -5.24 -13.27
C ALA A 25 -7.08 -4.62 -11.88
N TYR A 26 -6.04 -5.05 -11.15
CA TYR A 26 -5.77 -4.63 -9.78
C TYR A 26 -4.28 -4.42 -9.54
N TYR A 27 -4.01 -3.52 -8.60
CA TYR A 27 -2.68 -3.23 -8.07
C TYR A 27 -2.72 -3.33 -6.56
N TYR A 28 -1.62 -3.77 -5.98
CA TYR A 28 -1.42 -3.91 -4.55
C TYR A 28 -0.40 -2.87 -4.10
N GLY A 29 -0.85 -1.94 -3.27
CA GLY A 29 -0.02 -0.86 -2.76
C GLY A 29 0.25 -1.00 -1.28
N ARG A 30 1.47 -0.68 -0.86
CA ARG A 30 1.82 -0.49 0.55
C ARG A 30 2.22 0.96 0.77
N SER A 31 1.70 1.58 1.82
CA SER A 31 2.01 2.99 2.13
C SER A 31 2.24 3.19 3.62
N VAL A 32 3.06 4.20 3.95
CA VAL A 32 3.31 4.62 5.33
C VAL A 32 2.60 5.94 5.59
N VAL A 33 1.76 5.96 6.63
CA VAL A 33 0.91 7.10 6.96
C VAL A 33 1.21 7.59 8.39
N PRO A 34 1.72 8.82 8.57
CA PRO A 34 2.10 9.34 9.88
C PRO A 34 0.92 10.03 10.56
N VAL A 35 0.13 9.28 11.34
CA VAL A 35 -1.03 9.79 12.09
C VAL A 35 -1.26 9.01 13.38
N GLU A 36 -2.07 9.56 14.29
CA GLU A 36 -2.26 9.00 15.63
C GLU A 36 -3.18 7.78 15.68
N SER A 37 -4.10 7.61 14.73
CA SER A 37 -5.06 6.50 14.74
C SER A 37 -5.14 5.76 13.41
N LYS A 38 -5.51 4.49 13.48
CA LYS A 38 -5.71 3.61 12.32
C LYS A 38 -6.75 4.16 11.37
N GLU A 39 -7.88 4.61 11.91
CA GLU A 39 -9.03 5.09 11.14
C GLU A 39 -8.64 6.33 10.34
N ALA A 40 -7.95 7.28 10.99
CA ALA A 40 -7.42 8.47 10.32
C ALA A 40 -6.39 8.10 9.25
N ALA A 41 -5.57 7.06 9.50
CA ALA A 41 -4.54 6.64 8.56
C ALA A 41 -5.14 6.13 7.26
N VAL A 42 -6.15 5.27 7.38
CA VAL A 42 -6.90 4.73 6.24
C VAL A 42 -7.63 5.84 5.50
N GLU A 43 -8.36 6.71 6.21
CA GLU A 43 -9.13 7.78 5.57
C GLU A 43 -8.24 8.75 4.78
N LYS A 44 -7.10 9.13 5.37
CA LYS A 44 -6.13 10.05 4.73
C LYS A 44 -5.50 9.41 3.49
N LEU A 45 -5.11 8.13 3.57
CA LEU A 45 -4.57 7.40 2.42
C LEU A 45 -5.60 7.26 1.30
N VAL A 46 -6.82 6.83 1.61
CA VAL A 46 -7.89 6.66 0.62
C VAL A 46 -8.19 7.98 -0.09
N SER A 47 -8.21 9.08 0.65
CA SER A 47 -8.44 10.41 0.08
C SER A 47 -7.32 10.81 -0.88
N LEU A 48 -6.06 10.64 -0.48
CA LEU A 48 -4.90 10.93 -1.32
C LEU A 48 -4.87 10.07 -2.59
N LEU A 49 -5.11 8.77 -2.48
CA LEU A 49 -5.12 7.87 -3.63
C LEU A 49 -6.24 8.23 -4.61
N LYS A 50 -7.40 8.62 -4.10
CA LYS A 50 -8.52 9.08 -4.93
C LYS A 50 -8.17 10.34 -5.72
N GLU A 51 -7.42 11.28 -5.12
CA GLU A 51 -6.93 12.47 -5.82
C GLU A 51 -5.92 12.14 -6.93
N GLN A 52 -5.26 10.98 -6.84
CA GLN A 52 -4.33 10.47 -7.85
C GLN A 52 -4.98 9.50 -8.85
N ASP A 53 -6.31 9.49 -8.92
CA ASP A 53 -7.08 8.61 -9.79
C ASP A 53 -6.84 7.11 -9.50
N ILE A 54 -6.61 6.78 -8.23
CA ILE A 54 -6.44 5.42 -7.71
C ILE A 54 -7.59 5.10 -6.75
N LEU A 55 -8.43 4.13 -7.11
CA LEU A 55 -9.57 3.71 -6.30
C LEU A 55 -9.20 2.54 -5.40
N VAL A 56 -9.23 2.75 -4.08
CA VAL A 56 -9.06 1.68 -3.11
C VAL A 56 -10.30 0.79 -3.11
N GLU A 57 -10.14 -0.47 -3.50
CA GLU A 57 -11.20 -1.48 -3.47
C GLU A 57 -11.30 -2.13 -2.09
N SER A 58 -10.16 -2.44 -1.47
CA SER A 58 -10.12 -2.95 -0.12
C SER A 58 -8.82 -2.59 0.60
N VAL A 59 -8.94 -2.36 1.91
CA VAL A 59 -7.78 -2.30 2.84
C VAL A 59 -7.54 -3.71 3.34
N MET A 60 -6.37 -4.25 3.02
CA MET A 60 -6.00 -5.63 3.29
C MET A 60 -5.39 -5.77 4.69
N ALA A 61 -4.52 -4.82 5.03
CA ALA A 61 -3.88 -4.75 6.33
C ALA A 61 -3.66 -3.29 6.73
N SER A 62 -3.63 -3.05 8.03
CA SER A 62 -3.25 -1.77 8.61
C SER A 62 -2.63 -2.06 9.96
N ILE A 63 -1.31 -1.88 10.03
CA ILE A 63 -0.47 -2.31 11.15
C ILE A 63 0.41 -1.13 11.55
N LEU A 64 0.60 -0.92 12.85
CA LEU A 64 1.63 0.00 13.32
C LEU A 64 3.00 -0.50 12.90
N TYR A 65 3.85 0.38 12.39
CA TYR A 65 5.19 0.00 11.90
C TYR A 65 5.97 -0.80 12.95
N GLU A 66 5.95 -0.40 14.22
CA GLU A 66 6.64 -1.11 15.32
C GLU A 66 6.14 -2.54 15.57
N ASN A 67 4.91 -2.87 15.15
CA ASN A 67 4.28 -4.18 15.36
C ASN A 67 4.45 -5.12 14.15
N GLY A 68 4.96 -4.63 13.03
CA GLY A 68 5.15 -5.44 11.83
C GLY A 68 6.49 -6.17 11.80
N ARG A 69 6.55 -7.24 11.00
CA ARG A 69 7.78 -8.00 10.73
C ARG A 69 8.22 -7.71 9.30
N TRP A 70 9.00 -6.64 9.13
CA TRP A 70 9.41 -6.13 7.82
C TRP A 70 10.68 -6.80 7.26
N GLU A 71 11.29 -7.71 8.02
CA GLU A 71 12.48 -8.43 7.60
C GLU A 71 12.21 -9.25 6.32
N GLY A 72 12.93 -8.92 5.24
CA GLY A 72 12.78 -9.59 3.93
C GLY A 72 11.67 -9.04 3.04
N GLU A 73 11.06 -7.91 3.40
CA GLU A 73 10.02 -7.19 2.62
C GLU A 73 10.59 -6.05 1.76
N ASP A 74 11.67 -6.34 1.03
CA ASP A 74 12.42 -5.34 0.25
C ASP A 74 11.63 -4.80 -0.96
N ASP A 75 10.76 -5.60 -1.57
CA ASP A 75 10.06 -5.22 -2.82
C ASP A 75 9.08 -4.04 -2.64
N PHE A 76 8.76 -3.68 -1.39
CA PHE A 76 7.95 -2.50 -1.05
C PHE A 76 8.76 -1.35 -0.42
N GLU A 77 10.07 -1.54 -0.24
CA GLU A 77 11.00 -0.53 0.27
C GLU A 77 10.49 0.21 1.53
N ILE A 78 9.88 -0.54 2.45
CA ILE A 78 9.13 0.01 3.60
C ILE A 78 10.02 0.92 4.47
N HIS A 79 11.29 0.56 4.62
CA HIS A 79 12.24 1.36 5.40
C HIS A 79 12.51 2.73 4.76
N LEU A 80 12.59 2.82 3.42
CA LEU A 80 12.71 4.08 2.70
C LEU A 80 11.43 4.91 2.84
N SER A 81 10.27 4.27 2.70
CA SER A 81 8.97 4.93 2.90
C SER A 81 8.80 5.47 4.33
N LEU A 82 9.31 4.75 5.34
CA LEU A 82 9.32 5.22 6.73
C LEU A 82 10.25 6.42 6.89
N GLU A 83 11.46 6.36 6.35
CA GLU A 83 12.43 7.45 6.44
C GLU A 83 11.87 8.72 5.79
N GLU A 84 11.30 8.61 4.59
CA GLU A 84 10.66 9.72 3.88
C GLU A 84 9.51 10.31 4.69
N SER A 85 8.59 9.47 5.17
CA SER A 85 7.45 9.90 5.97
C SER A 85 7.87 10.52 7.31
N SER A 86 8.92 10.01 7.95
CA SER A 86 9.45 10.55 9.20
C SER A 86 10.11 11.92 9.01
N ASN A 87 10.74 12.16 7.85
CA ASN A 87 11.41 13.42 7.56
C ASN A 87 10.43 14.51 7.09
N SER A 88 9.39 14.14 6.33
CA SER A 88 8.42 15.08 5.76
C SER A 88 7.18 15.28 6.64
N GLY A 89 6.79 14.27 7.42
CA GLY A 89 5.47 14.22 8.07
C GLY A 89 4.31 13.94 7.10
N GLU A 90 4.62 13.61 5.84
CA GLU A 90 3.63 13.32 4.80
C GLU A 90 3.44 11.81 4.60
N ILE A 91 2.41 11.46 3.82
CA ILE A 91 2.18 10.07 3.42
C ILE A 91 3.27 9.68 2.43
N ALA A 92 4.04 8.65 2.75
CA ALA A 92 4.91 8.01 1.78
C ALA A 92 4.11 6.92 1.05
N ILE A 93 3.77 7.21 -0.20
CA ILE A 93 3.17 6.24 -1.11
C ILE A 93 4.31 5.33 -1.58
N GLY A 94 4.39 4.12 -1.02
CA GLY A 94 5.38 3.14 -1.42
C GLY A 94 5.06 2.51 -2.79
N CYS A 95 5.56 1.30 -3.00
CA CYS A 95 5.44 0.63 -4.28
C CYS A 95 4.02 0.09 -4.54
N PHE A 96 3.56 0.19 -5.80
CA PHE A 96 2.39 -0.51 -6.32
C PHE A 96 2.83 -1.66 -7.22
N ILE A 97 2.40 -2.87 -6.87
CA ILE A 97 2.70 -4.08 -7.64
C ILE A 97 1.42 -4.54 -8.35
N SER A 98 1.50 -4.70 -9.66
CA SER A 98 0.39 -5.21 -10.46
C SER A 98 0.10 -6.68 -10.15
N GLU A 99 -1.17 -7.10 -10.21
CA GLU A 99 -1.55 -8.50 -9.92
C GLU A 99 -0.76 -9.53 -10.76
N LYS A 100 -0.33 -9.14 -11.96
CA LYS A 100 0.48 -9.96 -12.87
C LYS A 100 1.92 -10.11 -12.39
N SER A 101 2.44 -9.11 -11.67
CA SER A 101 3.78 -9.08 -11.09
C SER A 101 3.82 -9.63 -9.66
N VAL A 102 2.66 -9.83 -9.02
CA VAL A 102 2.55 -10.47 -7.71
C VAL A 102 3.00 -11.94 -7.82
N GLY A 103 4.29 -12.16 -7.52
CA GLY A 103 4.86 -13.49 -7.38
C GLY A 103 4.23 -14.30 -6.25
N HIS A 104 4.57 -15.59 -6.16
CA HIS A 104 4.01 -16.53 -5.17
C HIS A 104 4.12 -16.03 -3.71
N LYS A 105 5.16 -15.26 -3.40
CA LYS A 105 5.44 -14.65 -2.09
C LYS A 105 4.31 -13.70 -1.64
N TYR A 106 3.79 -12.89 -2.54
CA TYR A 106 2.81 -11.83 -2.23
C TYR A 106 1.37 -12.31 -2.31
N LYS A 107 1.10 -13.40 -3.04
CA LYS A 107 -0.24 -14.02 -3.08
C LYS A 107 -0.72 -14.47 -1.71
N LYS A 108 0.17 -15.02 -0.88
CA LYS A 108 -0.15 -15.43 0.50
C LYS A 108 -0.34 -14.24 1.43
N MET A 109 0.43 -13.18 1.25
CA MET A 109 0.34 -11.93 2.03
C MET A 109 -0.97 -11.19 1.77
N PHE A 110 -1.40 -11.17 0.52
CA PHE A 110 -2.64 -10.52 0.09
C PHE A 110 -3.85 -11.47 0.05
N GLY A 111 -3.75 -12.69 0.59
CA GLY A 111 -4.88 -13.62 0.65
C GLY A 111 -5.50 -13.98 -0.71
N ILE A 112 -4.71 -13.97 -1.78
CA ILE A 112 -5.17 -14.30 -3.14
C ILE A 112 -5.26 -15.84 -3.24
N GLU A 113 -6.45 -16.40 -3.03
CA GLU A 113 -6.69 -17.85 -3.16
C GLU A 113 -6.71 -18.31 -4.62
N TYR A 114 -6.19 -19.52 -4.85
CA TYR A 114 -6.28 -20.20 -6.13
C TYR A 114 -7.71 -20.65 -6.38
N SER A 115 -8.37 -20.07 -7.38
CA SER A 115 -9.35 -20.85 -8.13
C SER A 115 -8.57 -21.87 -8.94
N LYS A 116 -8.53 -23.13 -8.48
CA LYS A 116 -8.08 -24.25 -9.31
C LYS A 116 -8.96 -24.26 -10.56
N ILE A 117 -8.36 -23.96 -11.71
CA ILE A 117 -8.92 -24.34 -13.01
C ILE A 117 -8.50 -25.79 -13.25
#